data_AF-A0A7Y3S1C2-F1
#
_entry.id   AF-A0A7Y3S1C2-F1
#
_cell.length_a   1.000
_cell.length_b   1.000
_cell.length_c   1.000
_cell.angle_alpha   90.00
_cell.angle_beta   90.00
_cell.angle_gamma   90.00
#
_symmetry.space_group_name_H-M   'P 1'
#
loop_
_entity.id
_entity.type
_entity.pdbx_description
1 polymer ?
#
loop_
_entity_poly.entity_id
_entity_poly.type
_entity_poly.pdbx_seq_one_letter_code
_entity_poly.pdbx_strand_id
1 'polypeptide(L)'
;MSAIDFSDPATIALLTEALTAAGVDGLEISRPGGQLRIVVAGKDGAQISSTEATPPAPGLAPGSASAVVKAPMAGRFCVGHPASAAPQNLPRSVSEADIVGFVGVGHILLPLRAGRSGILTRLLAEPGALVGFGDPLFEIGLPS
;
A
#
# COMPACT_ATOMS: atom_id res chain seq x y z
N MET A 1 21.80 16.05 -26.69
CA MET A 1 21.70 16.11 -25.21
C MET A 1 21.82 14.68 -24.71
N SER A 2 22.82 14.38 -23.89
CA SER A 2 22.92 13.06 -23.25
C SER A 2 21.74 12.87 -22.31
N ALA A 3 21.18 11.67 -22.25
CA ALA A 3 20.16 11.34 -21.26
C ALA A 3 20.77 11.45 -19.85
N ILE A 4 20.06 12.09 -18.92
CA ILE A 4 20.48 12.15 -17.51
C ILE A 4 20.47 10.73 -16.96
N ASP A 5 21.60 10.27 -16.40
CA ASP A 5 21.68 8.98 -15.71
C ASP A 5 21.15 9.14 -14.27
N PHE A 6 20.03 8.49 -13.97
CA PHE A 6 19.40 8.54 -12.65
C PHE A 6 19.90 7.45 -11.68
N SER A 7 20.81 6.58 -12.15
CA SER A 7 21.49 5.61 -11.30
C SER A 7 22.82 6.15 -10.74
N ASP A 8 23.30 7.26 -11.29
CA ASP A 8 24.53 7.91 -10.84
C ASP A 8 24.36 8.48 -9.42
N PRO A 9 25.22 8.09 -8.44
CA PRO A 9 25.13 8.57 -7.07
C PRO A 9 25.22 10.09 -6.93
N ALA A 10 25.99 10.77 -7.79
CA ALA A 10 26.10 12.23 -7.72
C ALA A 10 24.79 12.92 -8.14
N THR A 11 24.12 12.38 -9.16
CA THR A 11 22.80 12.83 -9.60
C THR A 11 21.74 12.60 -8.51
N ILE A 12 21.76 11.45 -7.84
CA ILE A 12 20.82 11.16 -6.73
C ILE A 12 21.04 12.12 -5.56
N ALA A 13 22.30 12.41 -5.20
CA ALA A 13 22.63 13.35 -4.14
C ALA A 13 22.13 14.77 -4.45
N LEU A 14 22.35 15.24 -5.68
CA LEU A 14 21.87 16.54 -6.14
C LEU A 14 20.34 16.65 -6.07
N LEU A 15 19.63 15.62 -6.54
CA LEU A 15 18.17 15.58 -6.47
C LEU A 15 17.68 15.59 -5.01
N THR A 16 18.33 14.84 -4.12
CA THR A 16 17.97 14.80 -2.69
C THR A 16 18.12 16.17 -2.03
N GLU A 17 19.21 16.88 -2.32
CA GLU A 17 19.44 18.24 -1.82
C GLU A 17 18.40 19.21 -2.36
N ALA A 18 18.09 19.14 -3.66
CA ALA A 18 17.07 19.99 -4.27
C ALA A 18 15.67 19.76 -3.67
N LEU A 19 15.30 18.50 -3.42
CA LEU A 19 14.01 18.16 -2.79
C LEU A 19 13.94 18.65 -1.34
N THR A 20 15.04 18.52 -0.60
CA THR A 20 15.16 19.04 0.76
C THR A 20 15.02 20.56 0.79
N ALA A 21 15.71 21.27 -0.11
CA ALA A 21 15.63 22.73 -0.22
C ALA A 21 14.25 23.22 -0.67
N ALA A 22 13.55 22.44 -1.49
CA ALA A 22 12.19 22.72 -1.95
C ALA A 22 11.11 22.40 -0.89
N GLY A 23 11.45 21.68 0.19
CA GLY A 23 10.51 21.31 1.24
C GLY A 23 9.43 20.33 0.78
N VAL A 24 9.73 19.48 -0.20
CA VAL A 24 8.80 18.46 -0.73
C VAL A 24 9.09 17.08 -0.15
N ASP A 25 8.06 16.26 0.01
CA ASP A 25 8.17 14.94 0.67
C ASP A 25 8.93 13.90 -0.18
N GLY A 26 9.11 14.15 -1.47
CA GLY A 26 9.86 13.24 -2.35
C GLY A 26 9.64 13.48 -3.84
N LEU A 27 10.22 12.58 -4.63
CA LEU A 27 10.18 12.58 -6.09
C LEU A 27 10.11 11.15 -6.61
N GLU A 28 9.31 10.93 -7.66
CA GLU A 28 9.28 9.68 -8.41
C GLU A 28 9.49 9.95 -9.90
N ILE A 29 10.40 9.20 -10.53
CA ILE A 29 10.71 9.30 -11.95
C ILE A 29 10.58 7.92 -12.60
N SER A 30 9.69 7.81 -13.58
CA SER A 30 9.43 6.59 -14.34
C SER A 30 9.94 6.70 -15.76
N ARG A 31 10.71 5.70 -16.21
CA ARG A 31 11.24 5.59 -17.58
C ARG A 31 11.13 4.15 -18.08
N PRO A 32 11.16 3.90 -19.40
CA PRO A 32 11.18 2.54 -19.95
C PRO A 32 12.31 1.65 -19.42
N GLY A 33 13.43 2.25 -18.96
CA GLY A 33 14.59 1.54 -18.42
C GLY A 33 14.64 1.41 -16.90
N GLY A 34 13.64 1.90 -16.17
CA GLY A 34 13.60 1.79 -14.71
C GLY A 34 12.85 2.92 -14.02
N GLN A 35 12.74 2.80 -12.70
CA GLN A 35 12.07 3.74 -11.80
C GLN A 35 13.03 4.22 -10.71
N LEU A 36 13.03 5.51 -10.42
CA LEU A 36 13.73 6.12 -9.28
C LEU A 36 12.71 6.76 -8.35
N ARG A 37 12.75 6.43 -7.06
CA ARG A 37 11.95 7.08 -6.03
C ARG A 37 12.86 7.59 -4.91
N ILE A 38 12.79 8.88 -4.62
CA ILE A 38 13.49 9.54 -3.53
C ILE A 38 12.43 10.02 -2.53
N VAL A 39 12.58 9.63 -1.26
CA VAL A 39 11.69 10.06 -0.17
C VAL A 39 12.54 10.86 0.81
N VAL A 40 12.14 12.09 1.10
CA VAL A 40 12.81 12.93 2.09
C VAL A 40 12.19 12.60 3.44
N ALA A 41 12.98 11.99 4.34
CA ALA A 41 12.51 11.73 5.69
C ALA A 41 12.30 13.08 6.41
N GLY A 42 11.05 13.37 6.80
CA GLY A 42 10.75 14.51 7.65
C GLY A 42 11.52 14.43 8.98
N LYS A 43 11.78 15.58 9.60
CA LYS A 43 12.51 15.64 10.88
C LYS A 43 11.76 14.99 12.05
N ASP A 44 10.51 14.59 11.84
CA ASP A 44 9.74 13.74 12.74
C ASP A 44 9.80 12.27 12.31
N GLY A 45 10.91 11.63 12.71
CA GLY A 45 11.04 10.22 13.03
C GLY A 45 10.37 9.21 12.08
N ALA A 46 11.08 8.83 11.02
CA ALA A 46 10.88 7.51 10.42
C ALA A 46 11.45 6.44 11.36
N GLN A 47 10.63 5.95 12.29
CA GLN A 47 10.87 4.67 12.95
C GLN A 47 10.69 3.58 11.90
N ILE A 48 11.80 3.14 11.30
CA ILE A 48 11.83 1.90 10.54
C ILE A 48 11.78 0.80 11.60
N SER A 49 10.58 0.38 11.99
CA SER A 49 10.44 -0.85 12.76
C SER A 49 10.84 -1.97 11.82
N SER A 50 12.09 -2.42 11.92
CA SER A 50 12.53 -3.69 11.38
C SER A 50 11.67 -4.76 12.06
N THR A 51 10.58 -5.15 11.40
CA THR A 51 9.80 -6.31 11.82
C THR A 51 10.59 -7.53 11.35
N GLU A 52 11.47 -7.97 12.24
CA GLU A 52 11.96 -9.33 12.25
C GLU A 52 10.76 -10.27 12.26
N ALA A 53 10.74 -11.22 11.33
CA ALA A 53 9.72 -12.24 11.21
C ALA A 53 9.60 -13.00 12.54
N THR A 54 8.68 -12.56 13.38
CA THR A 54 8.35 -13.22 14.65
C THR A 54 7.28 -14.27 14.37
N PRO A 55 7.50 -15.56 14.73
CA PRO A 55 6.49 -16.60 14.60
C PRO A 55 5.25 -16.26 15.46
N PRO A 56 4.06 -16.78 15.11
CA PRO A 56 2.80 -16.29 15.68
C PRO A 56 2.74 -16.58 17.18
N ALA A 57 2.68 -15.52 18.00
CA ALA A 57 2.33 -15.63 19.40
C ALA A 57 0.79 -15.65 19.54
N PRO A 58 0.22 -16.58 20.31
CA PRO A 58 -1.22 -16.72 20.46
C PRO A 58 -1.79 -15.73 21.48
N GLY A 59 -2.92 -15.12 21.14
CA GLY A 59 -3.89 -14.60 22.10
C GLY A 59 -3.78 -13.12 22.47
N LEU A 60 -4.62 -12.29 21.84
CA LEU A 60 -5.24 -11.14 22.50
C LEU A 60 -6.76 -11.23 22.31
N ALA A 61 -7.45 -11.08 23.44
CA ALA A 61 -8.88 -11.30 23.70
C ALA A 61 -9.82 -10.42 22.84
N PRO A 62 -11.13 -10.77 22.74
CA PRO A 62 -12.06 -10.15 21.81
C PRO A 62 -12.52 -8.79 22.33
N GLY A 63 -11.77 -7.74 22.01
CA GLY A 63 -12.30 -6.38 21.95
C GLY A 63 -13.02 -6.19 20.62
N SER A 64 -14.18 -5.53 20.65
CA SER A 64 -15.06 -5.17 19.53
C SER A 64 -14.42 -4.24 18.47
N ALA A 65 -13.20 -4.54 18.02
CA ALA A 65 -12.44 -3.73 17.11
C ALA A 65 -12.52 -4.34 15.70
N SER A 66 -13.32 -3.67 14.88
CA SER A 66 -13.34 -3.82 13.43
C SER A 66 -11.93 -3.87 12.84
N ALA A 67 -11.66 -4.81 11.93
CA ALA A 67 -10.40 -4.89 11.22
C ALA A 67 -10.28 -3.81 10.17
N VAL A 68 -9.05 -3.39 9.89
CA VAL A 68 -8.75 -2.61 8.69
C VAL A 68 -7.74 -3.36 7.83
N VAL A 69 -8.11 -3.64 6.59
CA VAL A 69 -7.17 -4.10 5.56
C VAL A 69 -6.51 -2.86 4.96
N LYS A 70 -5.18 -2.84 4.97
CA LYS A 70 -4.37 -1.69 4.55
C LYS A 70 -3.64 -1.95 3.24
N ALA A 71 -3.28 -0.88 2.54
CA ALA A 71 -2.45 -0.95 1.35
C ALA A 71 -1.02 -1.44 1.70
N PRO A 72 -0.53 -2.54 1.11
CA PRO A 72 0.81 -3.07 1.36
C PRO A 72 1.90 -2.26 0.66
N MET A 73 1.52 -1.38 -0.27
CA MET A 73 2.39 -0.53 -1.06
C MET A 73 1.57 0.63 -1.64
N ALA A 74 2.24 1.71 -2.05
CA ALA A 74 1.60 2.75 -2.82
C ALA A 74 1.23 2.25 -4.23
N GLY A 75 0.06 2.64 -4.73
CA GLY A 75 -0.41 2.23 -6.04
C GLY A 75 -1.87 2.61 -6.30
N ARG A 76 -2.50 1.97 -7.28
CA ARG A 76 -3.93 2.14 -7.56
C ARG A 76 -4.76 1.08 -6.86
N PHE A 77 -5.75 1.50 -6.10
CA PHE A 77 -6.65 0.57 -5.43
C PHE A 77 -7.63 -0.08 -6.42
N CYS A 78 -7.77 -1.39 -6.38
CA CYS A 78 -8.68 -2.16 -7.23
C CYS A 78 -9.53 -3.12 -6.38
N VAL A 79 -10.85 -2.97 -6.44
CA VAL A 79 -11.82 -3.83 -5.72
C VAL A 79 -11.92 -5.25 -6.28
N GLY A 80 -11.42 -5.47 -7.49
CA GLY A 80 -11.42 -6.77 -8.15
C GLY A 80 -10.32 -6.84 -9.19
N HIS A 81 -10.14 -8.03 -9.74
CA HIS A 81 -9.21 -8.20 -10.85
C HIS A 81 -9.76 -7.46 -12.09
N PRO A 82 -8.97 -6.63 -12.79
CA PRO A 82 -9.46 -5.81 -13.91
C PRO A 82 -10.00 -6.62 -15.09
N ALA A 83 -9.57 -7.88 -15.24
CA ALA A 83 -10.13 -8.81 -16.24
C ALA A 83 -11.39 -9.58 -15.75
N SER A 84 -11.85 -9.34 -14.52
CA SER A 84 -13.05 -9.97 -13.97
C SER A 84 -14.16 -8.93 -13.84
N ALA A 85 -15.35 -9.26 -14.36
CA ALA A 85 -16.54 -8.44 -14.23
C ALA A 85 -17.27 -8.64 -12.89
N ALA A 86 -16.69 -9.36 -11.94
CA ALA A 86 -17.36 -9.69 -10.68
C ALA A 86 -17.55 -8.41 -9.82
N PRO A 87 -18.80 -7.98 -9.57
CA PRO A 87 -19.05 -6.86 -8.69
C PRO A 87 -18.67 -7.21 -7.25
N GLN A 88 -18.08 -6.26 -6.53
CA GLN A 88 -17.86 -6.41 -5.10
C GLN A 88 -19.14 -6.12 -4.34
N ASN A 89 -19.92 -7.16 -4.07
CA ASN A 89 -21.08 -7.05 -3.19
C ASN A 89 -20.60 -7.01 -1.74
N LEU A 90 -20.79 -5.85 -1.09
CA LEU A 90 -20.64 -5.68 0.36
C LEU A 90 -22.03 -5.48 0.98
N PRO A 91 -22.28 -5.99 2.19
CA PRO A 91 -21.37 -6.79 3.00
C PRO A 91 -21.22 -8.23 2.49
N ARG A 92 -20.07 -8.86 2.72
CA ARG A 92 -19.87 -10.30 2.41
C ARG A 92 -18.95 -11.01 3.42
N SER A 93 -19.17 -12.31 3.59
CA SER A 93 -18.27 -13.16 4.38
C SER A 93 -16.93 -13.37 3.68
N VAL A 94 -15.85 -13.37 4.46
CA VAL A 94 -14.47 -13.61 4.02
C VAL A 94 -13.75 -14.51 5.03
N SER A 95 -12.87 -15.37 4.52
CA SER A 95 -11.89 -16.11 5.32
C SER A 95 -10.56 -15.36 5.39
N GLU A 96 -9.71 -15.67 6.36
CA GLU A 96 -8.38 -15.05 6.54
C GLU A 96 -7.53 -15.01 5.25
N ALA A 97 -7.53 -16.10 4.48
CA ALA A 97 -6.74 -16.23 3.26
C ALA A 97 -7.39 -15.59 2.02
N ASP A 98 -8.65 -15.13 2.11
CA ASP A 98 -9.38 -14.64 0.96
C ASP A 98 -8.76 -13.35 0.41
N ILE A 99 -8.70 -13.27 -0.91
CA ILE A 99 -8.33 -12.05 -1.61
C ILE A 99 -9.55 -11.14 -1.66
N VAL A 100 -9.42 -9.97 -1.06
CA VAL A 100 -10.49 -8.95 -0.95
C VAL A 100 -10.27 -7.78 -1.90
N GLY A 101 -9.19 -7.76 -2.67
CA GLY A 101 -8.91 -6.70 -3.63
C GLY A 101 -7.44 -6.72 -4.05
N PHE A 102 -7.00 -5.65 -4.71
CA PHE A 102 -5.63 -5.52 -5.20
C PHE A 102 -5.14 -4.08 -5.07
N VAL A 103 -3.81 -3.93 -5.05
CA VAL A 103 -3.13 -2.67 -5.34
C VAL A 103 -2.31 -2.86 -6.62
N GLY A 104 -2.62 -2.06 -7.63
CA GLY A 104 -1.90 -2.03 -8.90
C GLY A 104 -0.66 -1.15 -8.85
N VAL A 105 0.48 -1.68 -9.26
CA VAL A 105 1.76 -0.98 -9.42
C VAL A 105 2.28 -1.27 -10.82
N GLY A 106 2.10 -0.31 -11.73
CA GLY A 106 2.32 -0.56 -13.16
C GLY A 106 1.45 -1.70 -13.67
N HIS A 107 2.08 -2.80 -14.11
CA HIS A 107 1.41 -4.01 -14.60
C HIS A 107 1.25 -5.10 -13.52
N ILE A 108 1.75 -4.88 -12.31
CA ILE A 108 1.68 -5.84 -11.20
C ILE A 108 0.42 -5.58 -10.39
N LEU A 109 -0.33 -6.63 -10.08
CA LEU A 109 -1.43 -6.60 -9.13
C LEU A 109 -1.00 -7.32 -7.84
N LEU A 110 -0.84 -6.56 -6.76
CA LEU A 110 -0.56 -7.09 -5.44
C LEU A 110 -1.87 -7.47 -4.75
N PRO A 111 -2.09 -8.74 -4.37
CA PRO A 111 -3.31 -9.17 -3.72
C PRO A 111 -3.42 -8.63 -2.30
N LEU A 112 -4.61 -8.12 -1.95
CA LEU A 112 -4.98 -7.76 -0.60
C LEU A 112 -5.66 -8.96 0.05
N ARG A 113 -5.05 -9.54 1.08
CA ARG A 113 -5.65 -10.61 1.88
C ARG A 113 -6.49 -10.03 3.00
N ALA A 114 -7.58 -10.70 3.35
CA ALA A 114 -8.42 -10.31 4.48
C ALA A 114 -7.64 -10.28 5.79
N GLY A 115 -6.72 -11.24 6.00
CA GLY A 115 -5.87 -11.32 7.20
C GLY A 115 -6.61 -11.70 8.48
N ARG A 116 -7.94 -11.82 8.43
CA ARG A 116 -8.79 -12.47 9.42
C ARG A 116 -10.13 -12.85 8.78
N SER A 117 -10.79 -13.87 9.32
CA SER A 117 -12.16 -14.21 8.92
C SER A 117 -13.17 -13.22 9.51
N GLY A 118 -14.24 -12.92 8.78
CA GLY A 118 -15.29 -12.01 9.23
C GLY A 118 -16.20 -11.54 8.10
N ILE A 119 -16.85 -10.39 8.30
CA ILE A 119 -17.71 -9.74 7.29
C ILE A 119 -16.98 -8.52 6.75
N LEU A 120 -16.62 -8.52 5.47
CA LEU A 120 -16.13 -7.34 4.77
C LEU A 120 -17.31 -6.36 4.64
N THR A 121 -17.27 -5.24 5.36
CA THR A 121 -18.45 -4.36 5.55
C THR A 121 -18.46 -3.15 4.63
N ARG A 122 -17.30 -2.50 4.43
CA ARG A 122 -17.19 -1.25 3.64
C ARG A 122 -15.83 -1.07 3.00
N LEU A 123 -15.81 -0.24 1.97
CA LEU A 123 -14.60 0.36 1.43
C LEU A 123 -14.26 1.62 2.23
N LEU A 124 -12.95 1.84 2.40
CA LEU A 124 -12.39 3.02 3.06
C LEU A 124 -11.60 3.91 2.09
N ALA A 125 -11.43 3.44 0.84
CA ALA A 125 -10.84 4.19 -0.26
C ALA A 125 -11.73 4.02 -1.51
N GLU A 126 -11.73 5.03 -2.37
CA GLU A 126 -12.48 4.99 -3.64
C GLU A 126 -11.83 4.00 -4.63
N PRO A 127 -12.61 3.12 -5.28
CA PRO A 127 -12.09 2.23 -6.31
C PRO A 127 -11.36 3.01 -7.41
N GLY A 128 -10.12 2.63 -7.71
CA GLY A 128 -9.28 3.27 -8.71
C GLY A 128 -8.47 4.47 -8.20
N ALA A 129 -8.64 4.89 -6.95
CA ALA A 129 -7.85 5.95 -6.33
C ALA A 129 -6.38 5.56 -6.14
N LEU A 130 -5.51 6.58 -6.08
CA LEU A 130 -4.14 6.41 -5.63
C LEU A 130 -4.13 6.30 -4.11
N VAL A 131 -3.42 5.29 -3.61
CA VAL A 131 -3.25 5.01 -2.18
C VAL A 131 -1.76 4.89 -1.87
N GLY A 132 -1.36 5.31 -0.68
CA GLY A 132 -0.03 5.16 -0.11
C GLY A 132 0.15 3.86 0.68
N PHE A 133 1.36 3.59 1.15
CA PHE A 133 1.61 2.48 2.06
C PHE A 133 0.86 2.70 3.39
N GLY A 134 0.12 1.68 3.84
CA GLY A 134 -0.61 1.72 5.10
C GLY A 134 -1.99 2.37 5.04
N ASP A 135 -2.39 2.94 3.90
CA ASP A 135 -3.71 3.54 3.73
C ASP A 135 -4.83 2.52 3.97
N PRO A 136 -5.92 2.90 4.65
CA PRO A 136 -7.05 2.01 4.93
C PRO A 136 -7.87 1.76 3.65
N LEU A 137 -8.13 0.49 3.33
CA LEU A 137 -8.83 0.12 2.09
C LEU A 137 -10.18 -0.55 2.35
N PHE A 138 -10.23 -1.45 3.34
CA PHE A 138 -11.45 -2.14 3.71
C PHE A 138 -11.60 -2.25 5.21
N GLU A 139 -12.84 -2.41 5.64
CA GLU A 139 -13.18 -2.78 7.00
C GLU A 139 -13.73 -4.22 7.07
N ILE A 140 -13.29 -5.01 8.07
CA ILE A 140 -13.85 -6.33 8.37
C ILE A 140 -14.45 -6.34 9.78
N GLY A 141 -15.77 -6.44 9.86
CA GLY A 141 -16.52 -6.62 11.10
C GLY A 141 -16.62 -8.09 11.53
N LEU A 142 -17.12 -8.31 12.74
CA LEU A 142 -17.46 -9.65 13.24
C LEU A 142 -18.72 -10.17 12.52
N PRO A 143 -18.85 -11.50 12.32
CA PRO A 143 -20.14 -12.08 11.93
C PRO A 143 -21.17 -11.81 13.04
N SER A 144 -22.33 -11.28 12.65
CA SER A 144 -23.49 -11.06 13.52
C SER A 144 -24.11 -12.37 14.00
#